data_AF-A0A7G8E7K8-F1
#
_entry.id   AF-A0A7G8E7K8-F1
#
_cell.length_a   1.000
_cell.length_b   1.000
_cell.length_c   1.000
_cell.angle_alpha   90.00
_cell.angle_beta   90.00
_cell.angle_gamma   90.00
#
_symmetry.space_group_name_H-M   'P 1'
#
loop_
_entity.id
_entity.type
_entity.pdbx_description
1 polymer ?
#
loop_
_entity_poly.entity_id
_entity_poly.type
_entity_poly.pdbx_seq_one_letter_code
_entity_poly.pdbx_strand_id
1 'polypeptide(L)'
;MAQISDELGIHVMTLYNWRKTWRLQGEVVPASEKDPDGWSASDKFTVVLETAGLNATELSAYCRERGLYPEQVDRWRQAAPTWPTASVPEALDANEKPVLTL
;
A
#
# COMPACT_ATOMS: atom_id res chain seq x y z
N MET A 1 -2.07 4.74 -11.54
CA MET A 1 -2.36 3.96 -12.76
C MET A 1 -2.93 4.84 -13.88
N ALA A 2 -3.62 5.95 -13.59
CA ALA A 2 -4.09 6.88 -14.63
C ALA A 2 -2.96 7.37 -15.54
N GLN A 3 -1.84 7.85 -14.97
CA GLN A 3 -0.67 8.27 -15.76
C GLN A 3 -0.09 7.15 -16.63
N ILE A 4 0.03 5.92 -16.09
CA ILE A 4 0.51 4.74 -16.85
C ILE A 4 -0.47 4.37 -17.97
N SER A 5 -1.78 4.56 -17.74
CA SER A 5 -2.82 4.35 -18.73
C SER A 5 -2.70 5.34 -19.88
N ASP A 6 -2.47 6.62 -19.57
CA ASP A 6 -2.31 7.69 -20.55
C ASP A 6 -1.00 7.54 -21.35
N GLU A 7 0.09 7.15 -20.69
CA GLU A 7 1.40 6.97 -21.34
C GLU A 7 1.46 5.71 -22.23
N LEU A 8 0.84 4.61 -21.81
CA LEU A 8 0.94 3.32 -22.51
C LEU A 8 -0.30 2.98 -23.35
N GLY A 9 -1.37 3.78 -23.26
CA GLY A 9 -2.65 3.49 -23.91
C GLY A 9 -3.35 2.24 -23.36
N ILE A 10 -2.93 1.73 -22.21
CA ILE A 10 -3.49 0.53 -21.59
C ILE A 10 -4.64 0.95 -20.68
N HIS A 11 -5.84 0.40 -20.89
CA HIS A 11 -7.00 0.76 -20.08
C HIS A 11 -6.77 0.47 -18.58
N VAL A 12 -7.16 1.41 -17.71
CA VAL A 12 -6.98 1.34 -16.25
C VAL A 12 -7.50 0.03 -15.65
N MET A 13 -8.62 -0.49 -16.17
CA MET A 13 -9.20 -1.77 -15.73
C MET A 13 -8.27 -2.97 -15.97
N THR A 14 -7.51 -2.95 -17.06
CA THR A 14 -6.54 -4.02 -17.39
C THR A 14 -5.38 -4.00 -16.42
N LEU A 15 -4.82 -2.82 -16.13
CA LEU A 15 -3.78 -2.62 -15.13
C LEU A 15 -4.25 -3.05 -13.73
N TYR A 16 -5.51 -2.75 -13.40
CA TYR A 16 -6.14 -3.17 -12.15
C TYR A 16 -6.23 -4.69 -12.03
N ASN A 17 -6.68 -5.37 -13.09
CA ASN A 17 -6.80 -6.82 -13.13
C ASN A 17 -5.44 -7.52 -12.99
N TRP A 18 -4.41 -7.05 -13.68
CA TRP A 18 -3.06 -7.61 -13.54
C TRP A 18 -2.51 -7.46 -12.13
N ARG A 19 -2.65 -6.27 -11.53
CA ARG A 19 -2.29 -6.01 -10.13
C ARG A 19 -3.00 -6.97 -9.17
N LYS A 20 -4.32 -7.18 -9.37
CA LYS A 20 -5.11 -8.09 -8.54
C LYS A 20 -4.63 -9.54 -8.68
N THR A 21 -4.37 -9.99 -9.91
CA THR A 21 -3.88 -11.35 -10.19
C THR A 21 -2.51 -11.60 -9.57
N TRP A 22 -1.57 -10.66 -9.71
CA TRP A 22 -0.23 -10.78 -9.14
C TRP A 22 -0.23 -10.78 -7.60
N ARG A 23 -1.13 -10.03 -6.96
CA ARG A 23 -1.32 -10.13 -5.50
C ARG A 23 -1.80 -11.51 -5.05
N LEU A 24 -2.73 -12.11 -5.80
CA LEU A 24 -3.23 -13.46 -5.49
C LEU A 24 -2.13 -14.52 -5.66
N GLN A 25 -1.11 -14.24 -6.47
CA GLN A 25 0.04 -15.12 -6.68
C GLN A 25 1.14 -14.94 -5.62
N GLY A 26 0.93 -14.07 -4.62
CA GLY A 26 1.91 -13.83 -3.55
C GLY A 26 3.09 -12.95 -3.97
N GLU A 27 3.03 -12.36 -5.17
CA GLU A 27 4.04 -11.41 -5.63
C GLU A 27 3.85 -10.08 -4.90
N VAL A 28 4.97 -9.46 -4.49
CA VAL A 28 4.95 -8.22 -3.70
C VAL A 28 4.58 -7.05 -4.60
N VAL A 29 3.28 -6.89 -4.87
CA VAL A 29 2.76 -5.77 -5.64
C VAL A 29 2.31 -4.66 -4.70
N PRO A 30 2.75 -3.40 -4.90
CA PRO A 30 2.40 -2.29 -4.02
C PRO A 30 0.89 -2.24 -3.70
N ALA A 31 0.58 -2.16 -2.41
CA ALA A 31 -0.77 -2.33 -1.86
C ALA A 31 -1.74 -1.22 -2.28
N SER A 32 -1.26 -0.08 -2.78
CA SER A 32 -2.12 1.03 -3.19
C SER A 32 -1.52 1.84 -4.33
N GLU A 33 -2.42 2.43 -5.13
CA GLU A 33 -2.12 3.56 -6.01
C GLU A 33 -1.86 4.86 -5.23
N LYS A 34 -2.20 4.85 -3.94
CA LYS A 34 -1.94 6.00 -3.07
C LYS A 34 -0.45 6.11 -2.84
N ASP A 35 0.02 7.35 -2.95
CA ASP A 35 1.32 7.75 -2.41
C ASP A 35 1.52 7.12 -1.03
N PRO A 36 2.76 6.77 -0.66
CA PRO A 36 3.07 6.19 0.64
C PRO A 36 2.48 6.98 1.83
N ASP A 37 2.27 8.29 1.66
CA ASP A 37 1.58 9.13 2.65
C ASP A 37 0.10 8.77 2.88
N GLY A 38 -0.59 8.20 1.88
CA GLY A 38 -1.98 7.75 1.94
C GLY A 38 -2.17 6.30 2.43
N TRP A 39 -1.11 5.61 2.86
CA TRP A 39 -1.18 4.26 3.42
C TRP A 39 -1.83 4.25 4.81
N SER A 40 -2.49 3.13 5.16
CA SER A 40 -3.07 2.96 6.48
C SER A 40 -1.98 2.89 7.55
N ALA A 41 -2.33 3.20 8.81
CA ALA A 41 -1.38 3.09 9.92
C ALA A 41 -0.85 1.64 10.08
N SER A 42 -1.70 0.64 9.82
CA SER A 42 -1.29 -0.78 9.86
C SER A 42 -0.25 -1.11 8.78
N ASP A 43 -0.46 -0.64 7.55
CA ASP A 43 0.48 -0.92 6.45
C ASP A 43 1.84 -0.26 6.70
N LYS A 44 1.83 0.99 7.18
CA LYS A 44 3.05 1.72 7.57
C LYS A 44 3.77 1.00 8.73
N PHE A 45 3.03 0.39 9.65
CA PHE A 45 3.59 -0.35 10.78
C PHE A 45 4.29 -1.64 10.35
N THR A 46 3.68 -2.38 9.43
CA THR A 46 4.29 -3.58 8.86
C THR A 46 5.65 -3.27 8.24
N VAL A 47 5.76 -2.18 7.47
CA VAL A 47 7.05 -1.75 6.89
C VAL A 47 8.06 -1.40 7.98
N VAL A 48 7.66 -0.64 9.00
CA VAL A 48 8.56 -0.27 10.11
C VAL A 48 9.07 -1.51 10.86
N LEU A 49 8.21 -2.52 11.03
CA LEU A 49 8.54 -3.79 11.67
C LEU A 49 9.49 -4.63 10.82
N GLU A 50 9.19 -4.82 9.53
CA GLU A 50 10.03 -5.57 8.59
C GLU A 50 11.43 -4.94 8.45
N THR A 51 11.48 -3.61 8.47
CA THR A 51 12.74 -2.87 8.31
C THR A 51 13.52 -2.71 9.61
N ALA A 52 12.98 -3.07 10.79
CA ALA A 52 13.60 -2.80 12.10
C ALA A 52 15.01 -3.39 12.27
N GLY A 53 15.31 -4.49 11.59
CA GLY A 53 16.63 -5.14 11.63
C GLY A 53 17.55 -4.81 10.45
N LEU A 54 17.10 -4.02 9.48
CA LEU A 54 17.86 -3.76 8.24
C LEU A 54 18.87 -2.64 8.44
N ASN A 55 20.07 -2.82 7.89
CA ASN A 55 21.06 -1.75 7.78
C ASN A 55 20.71 -0.77 6.64
N ALA A 56 21.44 0.34 6.51
CA ALA A 56 21.15 1.38 5.51
C ALA A 56 21.15 0.88 4.05
N THR A 57 22.03 -0.07 3.72
CA THR A 57 22.13 -0.67 2.38
C THR A 57 20.93 -1.57 2.11
N GLU A 58 20.57 -2.41 3.08
CA GLU A 58 19.43 -3.32 3.01
C GLU A 58 18.10 -2.55 2.97
N LEU A 59 17.97 -1.49 3.77
CA LEU A 59 16.82 -0.59 3.75
C LEU A 59 16.67 0.07 2.39
N SER A 60 17.77 0.54 1.80
CA SER A 60 17.76 1.16 0.46
C SER A 60 17.34 0.18 -0.62
N ALA A 61 17.77 -1.09 -0.54
CA ALA A 61 17.34 -2.14 -1.47
C ALA A 61 15.84 -2.44 -1.30
N TYR A 62 15.40 -2.67 -0.06
CA TYR A 62 13.99 -2.90 0.29
C TYR A 62 13.08 -1.76 -0.22
N CYS A 63 13.54 -0.51 -0.06
CA CYS A 63 12.82 0.68 -0.49
C CYS A 63 12.67 0.73 -2.03
N ARG A 64 13.74 0.43 -2.79
CA ARG A 64 13.70 0.41 -4.26
C ARG A 64 12.75 -0.65 -4.80
N GLU A 65 12.74 -1.83 -4.20
CA GLU A 65 11.84 -2.92 -4.61
C GLU A 65 10.36 -2.58 -4.38
N ARG A 66 10.07 -1.80 -3.33
CA ARG A 66 8.69 -1.47 -2.93
C ARG A 66 8.23 -0.07 -3.35
N GLY A 67 9.08 0.69 -4.03
CA GLY A 67 8.80 2.07 -4.43
C GLY A 67 8.68 3.04 -3.26
N LEU A 68 9.42 2.78 -2.17
CA LEU A 68 9.49 3.61 -0.98
C LEU A 68 10.81 4.39 -0.97
N TYR A 69 10.87 5.44 -0.17
CA TYR A 69 12.09 6.17 0.13
C TYR A 69 12.54 5.89 1.57
N PRO A 70 13.85 5.71 1.84
CA PRO A 70 14.37 5.49 3.19
C PRO A 70 13.88 6.54 4.20
N GLU A 71 13.82 7.79 3.76
CA GLU A 71 13.39 8.94 4.57
C GLU A 71 11.91 8.84 4.98
N GLN A 72 11.07 8.17 4.18
CA GLN A 72 9.67 7.91 4.53
C GLN A 72 9.57 6.87 5.63
N VAL A 73 10.37 5.80 5.55
CA VAL A 73 10.43 4.77 6.59
C VAL A 73 10.92 5.36 7.90
N ASP A 74 11.93 6.22 7.86
CA ASP A 74 12.43 6.92 9.06
C ASP A 74 11.39 7.86 9.67
N ARG A 75 10.62 8.57 8.84
CA ARG A 75 9.48 9.38 9.32
C ARG A 75 8.46 8.51 10.03
N TRP A 76 8.17 7.33 9.49
CA TRP A 76 7.21 6.40 10.10
C TRP A 76 7.71 5.78 11.39
N ARG A 77 9.00 5.44 11.49
CA ARG A 77 9.61 4.99 12.75
C ARG A 77 9.44 6.01 13.87
N GLN A 78 9.65 7.28 13.56
CA GLN A 78 9.51 8.38 14.52
C GLN A 78 8.05 8.62 14.92
N ALA A 79 7.12 8.44 13.97
CA ALA A 79 5.70 8.66 14.20
C ALA A 79 4.99 7.45 14.83
N ALA A 80 5.56 6.24 14.75
CA ALA A 80 4.98 4.99 15.24
C ALA A 80 4.46 5.05 16.70
N PRO A 81 5.14 5.69 17.66
CA PRO A 81 4.62 5.82 19.03
C PRO A 81 3.36 6.68 19.15
N THR A 82 3.08 7.53 18.16
CA THR A 82 1.96 8.50 18.15
C THR A 82 0.78 8.01 17.30
N TRP A 83 0.95 6.91 16.56
CA TRP A 83 -0.10 6.44 15.67
C TRP A 83 -1.33 6.02 16.47
N PRO A 84 -2.54 6.39 16.00
CA PRO A 84 -3.73 5.76 16.54
C PRO A 84 -3.59 4.27 16.27
N THR A 85 -3.55 3.46 17.33
CA THR A 85 -3.74 2.01 17.23
C THR A 85 -5.16 1.80 16.73
N ALA A 86 -5.34 1.91 15.42
CA ALA A 86 -6.58 1.60 14.76
C ALA A 86 -6.69 0.08 14.80
N SER A 87 -7.48 -0.41 15.74
CA SER A 87 -8.14 -1.71 15.63
C SER A 87 -8.61 -1.87 14.18
N VAL A 88 -8.24 -2.99 13.57
CA VAL A 88 -8.63 -3.47 12.25
C VAL A 88 -9.90 -2.77 11.75
N PRO A 89 -9.86 -1.98 10.65
CA PRO A 89 -11.10 -1.57 10.03
C PRO A 89 -11.79 -2.84 9.57
N GLU A 90 -12.89 -3.17 10.26
CA GLU A 90 -13.90 -4.10 9.79
C GLU A 90 -14.11 -3.83 8.31
N ALA A 91 -13.79 -4.84 7.50
CA ALA A 91 -13.85 -4.75 6.06
C ALA A 91 -15.19 -4.14 5.67
N LEU A 92 -15.15 -2.99 5.01
CA LEU A 92 -16.29 -2.43 4.32
C LEU A 92 -16.64 -3.46 3.23
N ASP A 93 -17.58 -4.35 3.54
CA ASP A 93 -18.18 -5.24 2.56
C ASP A 93 -18.93 -4.35 1.56
N ALA A 94 -18.26 -4.03 0.46
CA ALA A 94 -18.80 -3.24 -0.64
C ALA A 94 -19.78 -4.06 -1.49
N ASN A 95 -20.65 -4.84 -0.86
CA ASN A 95 -21.69 -5.59 -1.55
C ASN A 95 -22.97 -5.84 -0.71
N GLU A 96 -23.49 -4.81 -0.04
CA GLU A 96 -24.94 -4.74 0.19
C GLU A 96 -25.59 -3.74 -0.76
N LYS A 97 -26.40 -4.30 -1.67
CA LYS A 97 -27.19 -3.59 -2.68
C LYS A 97 -28.12 -2.57 -2.01
N PRO A 98 -28.40 -1.42 -2.65
CA PRO A 98 -29.18 -0.37 -2.01
C PRO A 98 -30.60 -0.84 -1.68
N VAL A 99 -30.99 -0.63 -0.42
CA VAL A 99 -32.37 -0.77 0.04
C VAL A 99 -33.21 0.26 -0.72
N LEU A 100 -34.05 -0.21 -1.65
CA LEU A 100 -35.08 0.61 -2.25
C LEU A 100 -36.18 0.84 -1.20
N THR A 101 -36.23 2.08 -0.74
CA THR A 101 -37.38 2.67 -0.05
C THR A 101 -38.64 2.57 -0.92
N LEU A 102 -39.69 1.96 -0.38
CA LEU A 102 -41.10 2.26 -0.65
C LEU A 102 -41.90 1.99 0.63
#